data_AF-A0A7V5UAZ3-F1
#
_entry.id   AF-A0A7V5UAZ3-F1
#
_cell.length_a   1.000
_cell.length_b   1.000
_cell.length_c   1.000
_cell.angle_alpha   90.00
_cell.angle_beta   90.00
_cell.angle_gamma   90.00
#
_symmetry.space_group_name_H-M   'P 1'
#
loop_
_entity.id
_entity.type
_entity.pdbx_description
1 polymer ?
#
loop_
_entity_poly.entity_id
_entity_poly.type
_entity_poly.pdbx_seq_one_letter_code
_entity_poly.pdbx_strand_id
1 'polypeptide(L)'
;MALGILDNLRVGRLVDQVLAAPSIDSPKAKAALERLRELGRPAIQPLIDALDTTSKEQTQAISMTLLKLVNNSTLPEFVKGLGEGR
;
A
#
# COMPACT_ATOMS: atom_id res chain seq x y z
N MET A 1 -2.56 3.07 -24.08
CA MET A 1 -2.53 3.51 -22.66
C MET A 1 -3.69 2.85 -21.90
N ALA A 2 -3.62 1.55 -21.60
CA ALA A 2 -4.71 0.81 -20.93
C ALA A 2 -4.25 0.04 -19.67
N LEU A 3 -2.94 -0.13 -19.47
CA LEU A 3 -2.39 -0.91 -18.35
C LEU A 3 -2.55 -0.19 -16.99
N GLY A 4 -2.26 1.12 -16.94
CA GLY A 4 -2.23 1.87 -15.68
C GLY A 4 -3.57 1.96 -14.93
N ILE A 5 -4.71 1.93 -15.64
CA ILE A 5 -6.03 1.98 -15.00
C ILE A 5 -6.34 0.66 -14.29
N LEU A 6 -5.97 -0.47 -14.91
CA LEU A 6 -6.20 -1.80 -14.32
C LEU A 6 -5.28 -2.04 -13.12
N ASP A 7 -4.03 -1.60 -13.19
CA ASP A 7 -3.10 -1.69 -12.06
C ASP A 7 -3.57 -0.85 -10.87
N ASN A 8 -4.08 0.37 -11.10
CA ASN A 8 -4.59 1.22 -10.02
C ASN A 8 -5.84 0.62 -9.33
N LEU A 9 -6.78 0.05 -10.12
CA LEU A 9 -7.95 -0.64 -9.58
C LEU A 9 -7.59 -1.92 -8.80
N ARG A 10 -6.51 -2.61 -9.19
CA ARG A 10 -6.00 -3.77 -8.48
C ARG A 10 -5.33 -3.37 -7.16
N VAL A 11 -4.53 -2.31 -7.17
CA VAL A 11 -3.92 -1.76 -5.95
C VAL A 11 -4.98 -1.39 -4.93
N GLY A 12 -6.00 -0.60 -5.33
CA GLY A 12 -7.08 -0.20 -4.42
C GLY A 12 -7.76 -1.40 -3.76
N ARG A 13 -8.12 -2.42 -4.55
CA ARG A 13 -8.72 -3.65 -4.01
C ARG A 13 -7.81 -4.43 -3.05
N LEU A 14 -6.51 -4.42 -3.29
CA LEU A 14 -5.55 -5.10 -2.40
C LEU A 14 -5.41 -4.34 -1.09
N VAL A 15 -5.40 -3.01 -1.12
CA VAL A 15 -5.42 -2.17 0.08
C VAL A 15 -6.71 -2.41 0.87
N ASP A 16 -7.87 -2.38 0.23
CA ASP A 16 -9.15 -2.69 0.90
C ASP A 16 -9.15 -4.08 1.56
N GLN A 17 -8.52 -5.08 0.94
CA GLN A 17 -8.38 -6.41 1.54
C GLN A 17 -7.52 -6.41 2.80
N VAL A 18 -6.47 -5.58 2.87
CA VAL A 18 -5.64 -5.43 4.06
C VAL A 18 -6.42 -4.72 5.16
N LEU A 19 -7.19 -3.68 4.80
CA LEU A 19 -7.99 -2.88 5.74
C LEU A 19 -9.20 -3.64 6.29
N ALA A 20 -9.86 -4.44 5.45
CA ALA A 20 -11.01 -5.26 5.84
C ALA A 20 -10.61 -6.57 6.56
N ALA A 21 -9.31 -6.90 6.59
CA ALA A 21 -8.86 -8.09 7.28
C ALA A 21 -8.99 -7.93 8.79
N PRO A 22 -9.58 -8.92 9.51
CA PRO A 22 -9.74 -8.86 10.96
C PRO A 22 -8.41 -8.96 11.72
N SER A 23 -7.36 -9.44 11.04
CA SER A 23 -5.99 -9.46 11.56
C SER A 23 -5.01 -9.42 10.40
N ILE A 24 -3.92 -8.69 10.60
CA ILE A 24 -2.81 -8.58 9.66
C ILE A 24 -2.04 -9.89 9.50
N ASP A 25 -2.19 -10.80 10.47
CA ASP A 25 -1.61 -12.13 10.42
C ASP A 25 -2.38 -13.11 9.53
N SER A 26 -3.59 -12.74 9.12
CA SER A 26 -4.40 -13.57 8.23
C SER A 26 -3.67 -13.81 6.90
N PRO A 27 -3.77 -15.02 6.33
CA PRO A 27 -3.11 -15.35 5.07
C PRO A 27 -3.55 -14.43 3.93
N LYS A 28 -4.79 -13.93 3.96
CA LYS A 28 -5.32 -12.97 2.98
C LYS A 28 -4.61 -11.61 3.08
N ALA A 29 -4.46 -11.06 4.28
CA ALA A 29 -3.79 -9.78 4.48
C ALA A 29 -2.30 -9.86 4.09
N LYS A 30 -1.61 -10.95 4.49
CA LYS A 30 -0.23 -11.22 4.10
C LYS A 30 -0.06 -11.32 2.60
N ALA A 31 -0.93 -12.08 1.92
CA ALA A 31 -0.89 -12.20 0.47
C ALA A 31 -1.15 -10.86 -0.23
N ALA A 32 -2.09 -10.06 0.29
CA ALA A 32 -2.40 -8.75 -0.27
C ALA A 32 -1.21 -7.78 -0.13
N LEU A 33 -0.57 -7.72 1.04
CA LEU A 33 0.63 -6.91 1.26
C LEU A 33 1.81 -7.34 0.35
N GLU A 34 2.02 -8.64 0.19
CA GLU A 34 3.08 -9.13 -0.71
C GLU A 34 2.78 -8.79 -2.17
N ARG A 35 1.52 -8.87 -2.62
CA ARG A 35 1.11 -8.41 -3.95
C ARG A 35 1.33 -6.91 -4.13
N LEU A 36 1.00 -6.10 -3.13
CA LEU A 36 1.24 -4.65 -3.15
C LEU A 36 2.73 -4.35 -3.26
N ARG A 37 3.58 -5.12 -2.57
CA ARG A 37 5.03 -5.04 -2.72
C ARG A 37 5.49 -5.41 -4.14
N GLU A 38 4.92 -6.45 -4.75
CA GLU A 38 5.23 -6.86 -6.14
C GLU A 38 4.85 -5.76 -7.16
N LEU A 39 3.75 -5.04 -6.92
CA LEU A 39 3.31 -3.94 -7.78
C LEU A 39 4.25 -2.73 -7.71
N GLY A 40 4.90 -2.50 -6.57
CA GLY A 40 5.94 -1.48 -6.43
C GLY A 40 5.40 -0.05 -6.35
N ARG A 41 5.92 0.86 -7.19
CA ARG A 41 5.55 2.29 -7.25
C ARG A 41 4.04 2.59 -7.17
N PRO A 42 3.16 1.96 -7.97
CA PRO A 42 1.72 2.24 -7.93
C PRO A 42 1.06 1.92 -6.59
N ALA A 43 1.67 1.09 -5.75
CA ALA A 43 1.14 0.77 -4.41
C ALA A 43 1.49 1.82 -3.34
N ILE A 44 2.44 2.73 -3.60
CA ILE A 44 2.96 3.65 -2.58
C ILE A 44 1.87 4.64 -2.12
N GLN A 45 1.25 5.35 -3.05
CA GLN A 45 0.23 6.35 -2.71
C GLN A 45 -0.96 5.73 -1.95
N PRO A 46 -1.57 4.63 -2.43
CA PRO A 46 -2.72 4.05 -1.73
C PRO A 46 -2.37 3.45 -0.37
N LEU A 47 -1.14 2.95 -0.20
CA LEU A 47 -0.66 2.50 1.10
C LEU A 47 -0.46 3.66 2.07
N ILE A 48 0.03 4.82 1.59
CA ILE A 48 0.15 6.04 2.42
C ILE A 48 -1.23 6.55 2.83
N ASP A 49 -2.15 6.67 1.87
CA ASP A 49 -3.53 7.13 2.14
C ASP A 49 -4.26 6.19 3.12
N ALA A 50 -3.99 4.88 3.03
CA ALA A 50 -4.57 3.90 3.93
C ALA A 50 -4.14 4.08 5.39
N LEU A 51 -2.94 4.62 5.66
CA LEU A 51 -2.40 4.76 7.02
C LEU A 51 -3.34 5.55 7.93
N ASP A 52 -4.06 6.55 7.41
CA ASP A 52 -5.00 7.38 8.18
C ASP A 52 -6.18 6.58 8.76
N THR A 53 -6.58 5.51 8.07
CA THR A 53 -7.75 4.69 8.45
C THR A 53 -7.40 3.43 9.23
N THR A 54 -6.11 3.19 9.48
CA THR A 54 -5.62 1.89 9.96
C THR A 54 -5.56 1.77 11.48
N SER A 55 -5.77 0.55 11.99
CA SER A 55 -5.41 0.20 13.37
C SER A 55 -3.88 0.17 13.55
N LYS A 56 -3.38 0.27 14.79
CA LYS A 56 -1.93 0.22 15.08
C LYS A 56 -1.21 -0.97 14.43
N GLU A 57 -1.83 -2.14 14.42
CA GLU A 57 -1.27 -3.35 13.83
C GLU A 57 -1.19 -3.25 12.29
N GLN A 58 -2.24 -2.72 11.67
CA GLN A 58 -2.29 -2.49 10.23
C GLN A 58 -1.30 -1.40 9.81
N THR A 59 -1.20 -0.30 10.57
CA THR A 59 -0.22 0.77 10.37
C THR A 59 1.20 0.19 10.37
N GLN A 60 1.53 -0.68 11.32
CA GLN A 60 2.85 -1.30 11.40
C GLN A 60 3.16 -2.13 10.16
N ALA A 61 2.24 -2.99 9.71
CA ALA A 61 2.49 -3.84 8.55
C ALA A 61 2.53 -3.08 7.22
N ILE A 62 1.66 -2.07 7.07
CA ILE A 62 1.69 -1.16 5.92
C ILE A 62 3.01 -0.40 5.92
N SER A 63 3.46 0.12 7.07
CA SER A 63 4.75 0.79 7.21
C SER A 63 5.93 -0.12 6.85
N MET A 64 5.93 -1.38 7.29
CA MET A 64 6.96 -2.35 6.91
C MET A 64 6.97 -2.62 5.40
N THR A 65 5.80 -2.63 4.77
CA THR A 65 5.67 -2.82 3.31
C THR A 65 6.20 -1.60 2.57
N LEU A 66 5.84 -0.40 3.01
CA LEU A 66 6.34 0.86 2.49
C LEU A 66 7.87 0.94 2.63
N LEU A 67 8.44 0.59 3.79
CA LEU A 67 9.89 0.57 4.01
C LEU A 67 10.62 -0.36 3.03
N LYS A 68 10.01 -1.49 2.64
CA LYS A 68 10.57 -2.39 1.62
C LYS A 68 10.50 -1.81 0.21
N LEU A 69 9.61 -0.85 -0.04
CA LEU A 69 9.46 -0.16 -1.32
C LEU A 69 10.31 1.11 -1.42
N VAL A 70 10.75 1.69 -0.30
CA VAL A 70 11.59 2.89 -0.26
C VAL A 70 12.95 2.64 -0.94
N ASN A 71 13.22 3.41 -1.98
CA ASN A 71 14.51 3.52 -2.65
C ASN A 71 14.57 4.86 -3.42
N ASN A 72 15.75 5.25 -3.91
CA ASN A 72 15.95 6.54 -4.58
C ASN A 72 14.99 6.80 -5.75
N SER A 73 14.50 5.75 -6.41
CA SER A 73 13.57 5.88 -7.54
C SER A 73 12.12 5.97 -7.13
N THR A 74 11.76 5.61 -5.90
CA THR A 74 10.41 5.68 -5.33
C THR A 74 10.23 6.88 -4.40
N LEU A 75 11.31 7.54 -3.99
CA LEU A 75 11.29 8.72 -3.12
C LEU A 75 10.36 9.85 -3.62
N PRO A 76 10.29 10.20 -4.92
CA PRO A 76 9.36 11.21 -5.39
C PRO A 76 7.90 10.87 -5.08
N GLU A 77 7.52 9.61 -5.21
CA GLU A 77 6.18 9.11 -4.91
C GLU A 77 5.90 9.14 -3.39
N PHE A 78 6.90 8.84 -2.56
CA PHE A 78 6.79 9.00 -1.09
C PHE A 78 6.63 10.46 -0.69
N VAL A 79 7.44 11.37 -1.25
CA VAL A 79 7.36 12.81 -0.96
C VAL A 79 6.02 13.37 -1.41
N LYS A 80 5.55 12.97 -2.60
CA LYS A 80 4.23 13.34 -3.08
C LYS A 80 3.14 12.83 -2.14
N GLY A 81 3.18 11.56 -1.77
CA GLY A 81 2.15 10.97 -0.92
C GLY A 81 2.13 11.52 0.50
N LEU A 82 3.28 11.83 1.09
CA LEU A 82 3.36 12.46 2.41
C LEU A 82 3.01 13.96 2.38
N GLY A 83 3.21 14.64 1.24
CA GLY A 83 2.80 16.03 1.04
C GLY A 83 1.33 16.20 0.68
N GLU A 84 0.72 15.19 0.05
CA GLU A 84 -0.71 15.12 -0.29
C GLU A 84 -1.54 14.42 0.79
N GLY A 85 -0.90 13.63 1.67
CA GLY A 85 -1.52 12.98 2.82
C GLY A 85 -2.14 14.03 3.73
N ARG A 86 -3.47 13.99 3.84
CA ARG A 86 -4.25 14.89 4.69
C ARG A 86 -4.33 14.41 6.12
#